data_AF-A0A6J4BT91-F1
#
_entry.id   AF-A0A6J4BT91-F1
#
_cell.length_a   1.000
_cell.length_b   1.000
_cell.length_c   1.000
_cell.angle_alpha   90.00
_cell.angle_beta   90.00
_cell.angle_gamma   90.00
#
_symmetry.space_group_name_H-M   'P 1'
#
loop_
_entity.id
_entity.type
_entity.pdbx_description
1 polymer ?
#
loop_
_entity_poly.entity_id
_entity_poly.type
_entity_poly.pdbx_seq_one_letter_code
_entity_poly.pdbx_strand_id
1 'polypeptide(L)' 'MISPHTEPRDVFHENGEVVIDGPNGAVIAMTPEAALRTAGRLDEAANDELIARAQERGTLV' A
#
# COMPACT_ATOMS: atom_id res chain seq x y z
N MET A 1 -7.28 12.24 -11.72
CA MET A 1 -6.90 12.49 -10.30
C MET A 1 -7.12 11.18 -9.56
N ILE A 2 -6.08 10.67 -8.89
CA ILE A 2 -6.20 9.43 -8.10
C ILE A 2 -6.84 9.84 -6.77
N SER A 3 -8.00 9.28 -6.42
CA SER A 3 -8.59 9.49 -5.09
C SER A 3 -7.98 8.46 -4.14
N PRO A 4 -7.26 8.86 -3.08
CA PRO A 4 -6.64 7.90 -2.18
C PRO A 4 -7.71 7.13 -1.41
N HIS A 5 -7.57 5.80 -1.36
CA HIS A 5 -8.41 4.98 -0.51
C HIS A 5 -7.92 5.06 0.93
N THR A 6 -8.85 5.21 1.87
CA THR A 6 -8.56 5.35 3.31
C THR A 6 -8.69 4.04 4.08
N GLU A 7 -9.29 3.02 3.46
CA GLU A 7 -9.46 1.69 4.04
C GLU A 7 -8.36 0.76 3.54
N PRO A 8 -7.71 -0.01 4.43
CA PRO A 8 -6.83 -1.09 4.04
C PRO A 8 -7.54 -2.08 3.11
N ARG A 9 -6.78 -2.71 2.23
CA ARG A 9 -7.27 -3.74 1.31
C ARG A 9 -6.93 -5.11 1.82
N ASP A 10 -7.80 -6.08 1.54
CA ASP A 10 -7.56 -7.47 1.90
C ASP A 10 -6.48 -8.08 1.00
N VAL A 11 -5.63 -8.89 1.62
CA VAL A 11 -4.55 -9.62 0.96
C VAL A 11 -4.67 -11.08 1.36
N PHE A 12 -4.70 -11.97 0.37
CA PHE A 12 -4.83 -13.41 0.56
C PHE A 12 -3.93 -14.18 -0.40
N HIS A 13 -3.83 -15.50 -0.23
CA HIS A 13 -3.07 -16.35 -1.14
C HIS A 13 -4.00 -17.36 -1.82
N GLU A 14 -3.81 -17.55 -3.13
CA GLU A 14 -4.57 -18.53 -3.91
C GLU A 14 -3.68 -19.05 -5.05
N ASN A 15 -3.74 -20.36 -5.35
CA ASN A 15 -3.04 -20.96 -6.48
C ASN A 15 -1.51 -20.68 -6.55
N GLY A 16 -0.85 -20.47 -5.41
CA GLY A 16 0.59 -20.16 -5.33
C GLY A 16 0.92 -18.69 -5.56
N GLU A 17 -0.08 -17.84 -5.66
CA GLU A 17 0.04 -16.39 -5.83
C GLU A 17 -0.46 -15.66 -4.57
N VAL A 18 0.01 -14.43 -4.39
CA VAL A 18 -0.53 -13.48 -3.43
C VAL A 18 -1.42 -12.50 -4.18
N VAL A 19 -2.62 -12.29 -3.67
CA VAL A 19 -3.67 -11.51 -4.31
C VAL A 19 -4.06 -10.36 -3.40
N ILE A 20 -4.12 -9.15 -3.96
CA ILE A 20 -4.64 -7.95 -3.31
C ILE A 20 -5.99 -7.62 -3.95
N ASP A 21 -7.04 -7.57 -3.14
CA ASP A 21 -8.36 -7.15 -3.61
C ASP A 21 -8.41 -5.63 -3.75
N GLY A 22 -8.62 -5.19 -4.97
CA GLY A 22 -8.67 -3.79 -5.35
C GLY A 22 -10.09 -3.25 -5.38
N PRO A 23 -10.25 -1.92 -5.29
CA PRO A 23 -11.55 -1.27 -5.44
C PRO A 23 -12.20 -1.63 -6.79
N ASN A 24 -13.52 -1.78 -6.80
CA ASN A 24 -14.32 -2.08 -8.00
C ASN A 24 -13.96 -3.41 -8.67
N GLY A 25 -13.51 -4.42 -7.91
CA GLY A 25 -13.17 -5.74 -8.42
C GLY A 25 -11.86 -5.77 -9.24
N ALA A 26 -11.02 -4.74 -9.10
CA ALA A 26 -9.65 -4.82 -9.58
C ALA A 26 -8.88 -5.84 -8.73
N VAL A 27 -8.03 -6.66 -9.34
CA VAL A 27 -7.26 -7.66 -8.61
C VAL A 27 -5.80 -7.55 -9.03
N ILE A 28 -4.90 -7.50 -8.06
CA ILE A 28 -3.46 -7.56 -8.31
C ILE A 28 -2.94 -8.90 -7.79
N ALA A 29 -2.49 -9.77 -8.69
CA ALA A 29 -1.83 -11.02 -8.36
C ALA A 29 -0.33 -10.91 -8.57
N MET A 30 0.44 -11.55 -7.70
CA MET A 30 1.90 -11.51 -7.72
C MET A 30 2.48 -12.79 -7.12
N THR A 31 3.71 -13.15 -7.52
CA THR A 31 4.42 -14.23 -6.84
C THR A 31 4.69 -13.87 -5.38
N PRO A 32 4.85 -14.83 -4.47
CA PRO A 32 5.15 -14.55 -3.07
C PRO A 32 6.40 -13.67 -2.86
N GLU A 33 7.45 -13.87 -3.67
CA GLU A 33 8.68 -13.08 -3.58
C GLU A 33 8.47 -11.65 -4.08
N ALA A 34 7.65 -11.46 -5.12
CA ALA A 34 7.26 -10.14 -5.59
C ALA A 34 6.39 -9.41 -4.56
N ALA A 35 5.49 -10.13 -3.89
CA ALA A 35 4.66 -9.59 -2.81
C ALA A 35 5.50 -9.08 -1.64
N LEU A 36 6.46 -9.89 -1.17
CA LEU A 36 7.29 -9.51 -0.05
C LEU A 36 8.11 -8.25 -0.33
N ARG A 37 8.69 -8.15 -1.54
CA ARG A 37 9.42 -6.95 -1.97
C ARG A 37 8.51 -5.73 -2.12
N THR A 38 7.29 -5.94 -2.59
CA THR A 38 6.31 -4.86 -2.76
C THR A 38 5.82 -4.36 -1.41
N ALA A 39 5.56 -5.25 -0.45
CA ALA A 39 5.19 -4.89 0.91
C ALA A 39 6.25 -3.99 1.57
N GLY A 40 7.53 -4.32 1.41
CA GLY A 40 8.62 -3.47 1.92
C GLY A 40 8.60 -2.06 1.31
N ARG A 41 8.44 -1.94 -0.01
CA ARG A 41 8.35 -0.63 -0.69
C ARG A 41 7.11 0.17 -0.29
N LEU A 42 5.99 -0.51 -0.04
CA LEU A 42 4.77 0.12 0.46
C LEU A 42 4.97 0.70 1.86
N ASP A 43 5.62 -0.07 2.74
CA ASP A 43 5.91 0.36 4.11
C ASP A 43 6.87 1.56 4.14
N GLU A 44 7.95 1.51 3.37
CA GLU A 44 8.90 2.63 3.20
C GLU A 44 8.17 3.91 2.73
N ALA A 45 7.41 3.82 1.64
CA ALA A 45 6.71 4.97 1.07
C ALA A 45 5.64 5.54 2.02
N ALA A 46 4.93 4.69 2.74
CA ALA A 46 3.93 5.13 3.72
C ALA A 46 4.59 5.88 4.89
N ASN A 47 5.70 5.37 5.42
CA ASN A 47 6.43 6.01 6.50
C ASN A 47 7.02 7.36 6.08
N ASP A 48 7.64 7.44 4.89
CA ASP A 48 8.19 8.68 4.35
C ASP A 48 7.12 9.79 4.25
N GLU A 49 5.95 9.46 3.71
CA GLU A 49 4.83 10.40 3.60
C GLU A 49 4.28 10.83 4.97
N LEU A 50 4.20 9.91 5.94
CA LEU A 50 3.76 10.25 7.30
C LEU A 50 4.74 11.20 7.99
N ILE A 51 6.05 11.01 7.78
CA ILE A 51 7.10 11.92 8.26
C ILE A 51 6.96 13.29 7.61
N ALA A 52 6.80 13.36 6.28
CA ALA A 52 6.63 14.60 5.54
C ALA A 52 5.42 15.40 6.06
N ARG A 53 4.27 14.74 6.25
CA ARG A 53 3.06 15.35 6.83
C ARG A 53 3.27 15.89 8.23
N ALA A 54 4.07 15.22 9.06
CA ALA A 54 4.38 15.70 10.41
C ALA A 54 5.24 16.98 10.37
N GLN A 55 6.20 17.06 9.45
CA GLN A 55 7.07 18.23 9.27
C GLN A 55 6.28 19.44 8.76
N GLU A 56 5.38 19.24 7.80
CA GLU A 56 4.48 20.29 7.30
C GLU A 56 3.59 20.86 8.41
N ARG A 57 3.06 20.00 9.28
CA ARG A 57 2.24 20.41 10.43
C ARG A 57 3.04 21.11 11.53
N GLY A 58 4.30 20.72 11.74
CA GLY A 58 5.20 21.34 12.73
C GLY A 58 5.73 22.72 12.33
N THR A 59 5.62 23.11 11.06
CA THR A 59 6.09 24.41 10.55
C THR A 59 5.01 25.52 10.67
N LEU A 60 3.78 25.14 11.05
CA LEU A 60 2.63 26.05 11.19
C LEU A 60 2.44 26.61 12.61
N VAL A 61 3.43 26.50 13.50
CA VAL A 61 3.41 27.00 14.90
C VAL A 61 4.52 28.01 15.16
#